data_AF-A0A838Z4Q2-F1
#
_entry.id   AF-A0A838Z4Q2-F1
#
_cell.length_a   1.000
_cell.length_b   1.000
_cell.length_c   1.000
_cell.angle_alpha   90.00
_cell.angle_beta   90.00
_cell.angle_gamma   90.00
#
_symmetry.space_group_name_H-M   'P 1'
#
loop_
_entity.id
_entity.type
_entity.pdbx_description
1 polymer ?
#
loop_
_entity_poly.entity_id
_entity_poly.type
_entity_poly.pdbx_seq_one_letter_code
_entity_poly.pdbx_strand_id
1 'polypeptide(L)'
;MSEKELKKIYDSKKEKLVKGEIIEGFKVIQFSDFKRWFNKEIFEKGCNYCRTTNEESQKLTKLRPYATRGGKRGNRLELGRKDTNLPFDNLNNLVWCCYWCNNAKTNFFSEEEFIPVGRAIGESLREIMKKEL
;
A
#
# COMPACT_ATOMS: atom_id res chain seq x y z
N MET A 1 1.93 -9.70 10.49
CA MET A 1 1.04 -8.60 10.95
C MET A 1 0.08 -9.16 11.97
N SER A 2 -0.04 -8.52 13.12
CA SER A 2 -1.02 -8.87 14.17
C SER A 2 -2.44 -8.43 13.79
N GLU A 3 -3.45 -9.05 14.40
CA GLU A 3 -4.85 -8.64 14.21
C GLU A 3 -5.09 -7.18 14.57
N LYS A 4 -4.45 -6.68 15.63
CA LYS A 4 -4.52 -5.28 16.05
C LYS A 4 -3.98 -4.33 14.97
N GLU A 5 -2.90 -4.70 14.29
CA GLU A 5 -2.36 -3.91 13.18
C GLU A 5 -3.26 -3.96 11.96
N LEU A 6 -3.80 -5.13 11.64
CA LEU A 6 -4.73 -5.30 10.53
C LEU A 6 -6.00 -4.46 10.75
N LYS A 7 -6.52 -4.45 11.98
CA LYS A 7 -7.66 -3.61 12.39
C LYS A 7 -7.37 -2.12 12.22
N LYS A 8 -6.15 -1.67 12.57
CA LYS A 8 -5.73 -0.28 12.35
C LYS A 8 -5.70 0.08 10.86
N ILE A 9 -5.24 -0.81 9.99
CA ILE A 9 -5.25 -0.58 8.53
C ILE A 9 -6.68 -0.46 8.04
N TYR A 10 -7.55 -1.41 8.40
CA TYR A 10 -8.97 -1.37 8.08
C TYR A 10 -9.63 -0.06 8.55
N ASP A 11 -9.45 0.31 9.82
CA ASP A 11 -10.06 1.51 10.38
C ASP A 11 -9.58 2.79 9.68
N SER A 12 -8.30 2.84 9.28
CA SER A 12 -7.74 3.98 8.55
C SER A 12 -8.31 4.17 7.15
N LYS A 13 -8.96 3.14 6.61
CA LYS A 13 -9.50 3.05 5.26
C LYS A 13 -11.03 3.03 5.21
N LYS A 14 -11.70 3.20 6.35
CA LYS A 14 -13.14 3.47 6.36
C LYS A 14 -13.42 4.83 5.71
N GLU A 15 -14.54 4.92 5.02
CA GLU A 15 -15.05 6.20 4.52
C GLU A 15 -15.20 7.18 5.69
N LYS A 16 -14.86 8.44 5.45
CA LYS A 16 -14.96 9.50 6.45
C LYS A 16 -15.27 10.84 5.81
N LEU A 17 -16.05 11.64 6.53
CA LEU A 17 -16.28 13.05 6.22
C LEU A 17 -15.15 13.88 6.84
N VAL A 18 -14.41 14.62 6.03
CA VAL A 18 -13.33 15.51 6.47
C VAL A 18 -13.56 16.88 5.87
N LYS A 19 -13.81 17.88 6.73
CA LYS A 19 -14.07 19.28 6.32
C LYS A 19 -15.17 19.42 5.25
N GLY A 20 -16.20 18.59 5.33
CA GLY A 20 -17.32 18.59 4.38
C GLY A 20 -17.11 17.75 3.11
N GLU A 21 -15.92 17.18 2.92
CA GLU A 21 -15.62 16.29 1.79
C GLU A 21 -15.61 14.83 2.21
N ILE A 22 -16.17 13.96 1.36
CA ILE A 22 -16.13 12.52 1.56
C ILE A 22 -14.78 12.00 1.08
N ILE A 23 -14.01 11.40 1.99
CA ILE A 23 -12.84 10.61 1.64
C ILE A 23 -13.27 9.17 1.49
N GLU A 24 -13.24 8.68 0.24
CA GLU A 24 -13.64 7.32 -0.10
C GLU A 24 -12.86 6.26 0.70
N GLY A 25 -13.57 5.20 1.05
CA GLY A 25 -13.06 4.08 1.82
C GLY A 25 -14.05 2.94 1.86
N PHE A 26 -13.85 2.00 2.79
CA PHE A 26 -14.82 0.96 3.09
C PHE A 26 -16.11 1.59 3.61
N LYS A 27 -17.24 1.25 2.98
CA LYS A 27 -18.58 1.70 3.37
C LYS A 27 -19.37 0.56 3.98
N VAL A 28 -19.31 -0.61 3.35
CA VAL A 28 -20.11 -1.79 3.73
C VAL A 28 -19.28 -2.97 4.22
N ILE A 29 -18.02 -3.06 3.77
CA ILE A 29 -17.11 -4.13 4.20
C ILE A 29 -16.90 -4.07 5.70
N GLN A 30 -17.13 -5.20 6.39
CA GLN A 30 -16.85 -5.33 7.81
C GLN A 30 -15.40 -5.77 8.04
N PHE A 31 -14.90 -5.55 9.26
CA PHE A 31 -13.55 -6.00 9.61
C PHE A 31 -13.38 -7.52 9.47
N SER A 32 -14.43 -8.31 9.72
CA SER A 32 -14.41 -9.76 9.52
C SER A 32 -14.14 -10.15 8.07
N ASP A 33 -14.72 -9.43 7.11
CA ASP A 33 -14.54 -9.69 5.68
C ASP A 33 -13.13 -9.30 5.24
N PHE A 34 -12.67 -8.12 5.68
CA PHE A 34 -11.29 -7.67 5.44
C PHE A 34 -10.27 -8.63 6.06
N LYS A 35 -10.54 -9.15 7.26
CA LYS A 35 -9.70 -10.15 7.93
C LYS A 35 -9.67 -11.47 7.18
N ARG A 36 -10.79 -11.91 6.60
CA ARG A 36 -10.86 -13.11 5.76
C ARG A 36 -10.11 -12.94 4.44
N TRP A 37 -10.20 -11.75 3.83
CA TRP A 37 -9.46 -11.39 2.63
C TRP A 37 -7.94 -11.31 2.88
N PHE A 38 -7.53 -10.88 4.07
CA PHE A 38 -6.12 -10.80 4.42
C PHE A 38 -5.44 -12.17 4.37
N ASN A 39 -4.45 -12.28 3.49
CA ASN A 39 -3.58 -13.43 3.40
C ASN A 39 -2.15 -13.02 3.79
N LYS A 40 -1.62 -13.66 4.85
CA LYS A 40 -0.29 -13.37 5.39
C LYS A 40 0.83 -13.68 4.39
N GLU A 41 0.73 -14.79 3.66
CA GLU A 41 1.74 -15.19 2.67
C GLU A 41 1.80 -14.20 1.50
N ILE A 42 0.64 -13.70 1.03
CA ILE A 42 0.58 -12.65 0.00
C ILE A 42 1.19 -11.35 0.52
N PHE A 43 0.91 -10.98 1.77
CA PHE A 43 1.49 -9.79 2.39
C PHE A 43 3.02 -9.89 2.52
N GLU A 44 3.54 -11.06 2.87
CA GLU A 44 4.97 -11.32 3.03
C GLU A 44 5.74 -11.33 1.70
N LYS A 45 5.09 -11.65 0.57
CA LYS A 45 5.64 -11.46 -0.79
C LYS A 45 5.91 -9.99 -1.16
N GLY A 46 5.47 -9.05 -0.34
CA GLY A 46 5.73 -7.63 -0.52
C GLY A 46 4.77 -6.94 -1.49
N CYS A 47 5.17 -5.75 -1.94
CA CYS A 47 4.40 -4.94 -2.88
C CYS A 47 4.05 -5.73 -4.16
N ASN A 48 2.79 -5.64 -4.59
CA ASN A 48 2.28 -6.27 -5.80
C ASN A 48 3.10 -5.93 -7.06
N TYR A 49 3.68 -4.73 -7.11
CA TYR A 49 4.39 -4.20 -8.28
C TYR A 49 5.92 -4.37 -8.18
N CYS A 50 6.55 -3.89 -7.09
CA CYS A 50 8.00 -3.85 -6.98
C CYS A 50 8.61 -4.94 -6.09
N ARG A 51 7.77 -5.75 -5.42
CA ARG A 51 8.13 -6.79 -4.44
C ARG A 51 8.85 -6.30 -3.18
N THR A 52 8.98 -4.99 -2.97
CA THR A 52 9.50 -4.45 -1.70
C THR A 52 8.63 -4.92 -0.54
N THR A 53 9.24 -5.58 0.44
CA THR A 53 8.54 -6.15 1.60
C THR A 53 8.15 -5.05 2.60
N ASN A 54 7.33 -5.42 3.58
CA ASN A 54 6.99 -4.51 4.67
C ASN A 54 8.22 -4.12 5.51
N GLU A 55 9.14 -5.06 5.74
CA GLU A 55 10.39 -4.80 6.48
C GLU A 55 11.32 -3.87 5.69
N GLU A 56 11.49 -4.11 4.38
CA GLU A 56 12.29 -3.23 3.52
C GLU A 56 11.69 -1.81 3.47
N SER A 57 10.36 -1.70 3.40
CA SER A 57 9.66 -0.40 3.45
C SER A 57 9.96 0.36 4.75
N GLN A 58 10.03 -0.34 5.88
CA GLN A 58 10.43 0.24 7.17
C GLN A 58 11.88 0.72 7.16
N LYS A 59 12.82 -0.11 6.69
CA LYS A 59 14.24 0.24 6.62
C LYS A 59 14.48 1.45 5.72
N LEU A 60 13.91 1.46 4.52
CA LEU A 60 14.02 2.57 3.56
C LEU A 60 13.39 3.87 4.09
N THR A 61 12.24 3.78 4.77
CA THR A 61 11.61 4.98 5.37
C THR A 61 12.43 5.50 6.54
N LYS A 62 13.06 4.64 7.34
CA LYS A 62 13.97 5.05 8.42
C LYS A 62 15.25 5.68 7.88
N LEU A 63 15.76 5.17 6.76
CA LEU A 63 16.94 5.71 6.07
C LEU A 63 16.66 7.13 5.53
N ARG A 64 15.48 7.35 4.93
CA ARG A 64 15.11 8.65 4.32
C ARG A 64 13.70 9.08 4.74
N PRO A 65 13.47 9.50 5.99
CA PRO A 65 12.13 9.81 6.50
C PRO A 65 11.47 10.99 5.76
N TYR A 66 12.28 11.91 5.25
CA TYR A 66 11.87 13.06 4.45
C TYR A 66 11.37 12.69 3.04
N ALA A 67 11.71 11.51 2.51
CA ALA A 67 11.40 11.08 1.15
C ALA A 67 9.96 10.51 0.99
N THR A 68 9.18 10.53 2.07
CA THR A 68 7.75 10.18 2.06
C THR A 68 6.91 11.43 2.39
N ARG A 69 5.58 11.31 2.51
CA ARG A 69 4.71 12.42 2.94
C ARG A 69 4.97 12.84 4.40
N GLY A 70 6.11 13.47 4.66
CA GLY A 70 6.58 13.93 5.97
C GLY A 70 6.81 12.81 6.98
N GLY A 71 7.30 11.64 6.54
CA GLY A 71 7.51 10.47 7.42
C GLY A 71 6.23 9.77 7.89
N LYS A 72 5.05 10.25 7.49
CA LYS A 72 3.75 9.73 7.94
C LYS A 72 3.28 8.48 7.18
N ARG A 73 3.90 8.18 6.03
CA ARG A 73 3.58 7.06 5.14
C ARG A 73 4.86 6.32 4.75
N GLY A 74 4.72 5.14 4.15
CA GLY A 74 5.85 4.35 3.65
C GLY A 74 6.50 3.43 4.67
N ASN A 75 6.27 3.61 5.97
CA ASN A 75 6.77 2.70 7.01
C ASN A 75 6.08 1.33 7.06
N ARG A 76 5.18 1.04 6.12
CA ARG A 76 4.48 -0.24 5.96
C ARG A 76 3.90 -0.33 4.56
N LEU A 77 3.55 -1.54 4.14
CA LEU A 77 2.70 -1.72 2.96
C LEU A 77 1.31 -1.15 3.22
N GLU A 78 0.71 -0.60 2.16
CA GLU A 78 -0.56 0.09 2.18
C GLU A 78 -1.55 -0.63 1.25
N LEU A 79 -2.84 -0.38 1.45
CA LEU A 79 -3.86 -0.79 0.48
C LEU A 79 -3.79 0.13 -0.75
N GLY A 80 -3.48 -0.47 -1.90
CA GLY A 80 -3.67 0.09 -3.23
C GLY A 80 -4.89 -0.51 -3.92
N ARG A 81 -5.38 0.16 -4.95
CA ARG A 81 -6.42 -0.34 -5.86
C ARG A 81 -5.77 -0.65 -7.21
N LYS A 82 -6.12 -1.78 -7.81
CA LYS A 82 -5.65 -2.15 -9.16
C LYS A 82 -6.26 -1.19 -10.19
N ASP A 83 -7.58 -1.13 -10.18
CA ASP A 83 -8.38 -0.12 -10.88
C ASP A 83 -8.83 0.96 -9.90
N THR A 84 -8.47 2.21 -10.18
CA THR A 84 -8.81 3.38 -9.35
C THR A 84 -10.22 3.90 -9.55
N ASN A 85 -10.97 3.36 -10.50
CA ASN A 85 -12.39 3.66 -10.70
C ASN A 85 -13.30 2.74 -9.86
N LEU A 86 -12.77 1.62 -9.35
CA LEU A 86 -13.52 0.69 -8.52
C LEU A 86 -13.43 1.06 -7.03
N PRO A 87 -14.51 0.87 -6.24
CA PRO A 87 -14.54 1.25 -4.83
C PRO A 87 -13.67 0.33 -3.96
N PHE A 88 -13.33 0.81 -2.76
CA PHE A 88 -12.60 0.01 -1.77
C PHE A 88 -13.37 -1.22 -1.31
N ASP A 89 -14.71 -1.19 -1.36
CA ASP A 89 -15.53 -2.33 -0.98
C ASP A 89 -15.31 -3.56 -1.90
N ASN A 90 -14.76 -3.37 -3.11
CA ASN A 90 -14.33 -4.49 -3.94
C ASN A 90 -12.96 -5.02 -3.47
N LEU A 91 -12.99 -5.97 -2.52
CA LEU A 91 -11.78 -6.57 -1.96
C LEU A 91 -10.88 -7.25 -3.02
N ASN A 92 -11.43 -7.77 -4.12
CA ASN A 92 -10.64 -8.38 -5.21
C ASN A 92 -9.83 -7.33 -6.01
N ASN A 93 -10.22 -6.06 -5.92
CA ASN A 93 -9.50 -4.94 -6.52
C ASN A 93 -8.38 -4.40 -5.62
N LEU A 94 -8.26 -4.88 -4.39
CA LEU A 94 -7.25 -4.41 -3.45
C LEU A 94 -5.96 -5.21 -3.55
N VAL A 95 -4.84 -4.50 -3.39
CA VAL A 95 -3.50 -5.08 -3.35
C VAL A 95 -2.65 -4.45 -2.26
N TRP A 96 -1.66 -5.20 -1.78
CA TRP A 96 -0.60 -4.64 -0.95
C TRP A 96 0.41 -3.90 -1.82
N CYS A 97 0.68 -2.64 -1.47
CA CYS A 97 1.56 -1.78 -2.25
C CYS A 97 2.51 -1.00 -1.32
N CYS A 98 3.78 -0.88 -1.70
CA CYS A 98 4.67 0.06 -1.00
C CYS A 98 4.28 1.50 -1.35
N TYR A 99 4.73 2.46 -0.53
CA TYR A 99 4.44 3.87 -0.74
C TYR A 99 4.92 4.38 -2.11
N TRP A 100 6.14 4.04 -2.53
CA TRP A 100 6.72 4.55 -3.78
C TRP A 100 5.89 4.10 -5.00
N CYS A 101 5.52 2.82 -5.07
CA CYS A 101 4.67 2.32 -6.14
C CYS A 101 3.26 2.93 -6.10
N ASN A 102 2.64 3.00 -4.92
CA ASN A 102 1.28 3.53 -4.78
C ASN A 102 1.22 5.02 -5.17
N ASN A 103 2.27 5.77 -4.80
CA ASN A 103 2.37 7.18 -5.11
C ASN A 103 2.73 7.45 -6.58
N ALA A 104 3.56 6.59 -7.21
CA ALA A 104 3.91 6.71 -8.62
C ALA A 104 2.80 6.23 -9.58
N LYS A 105 2.02 5.19 -9.21
CA LYS A 105 0.89 4.71 -10.03
C LYS A 105 -0.17 5.78 -10.17
N THR A 106 -0.47 6.49 -9.08
CA THR A 106 -1.56 7.48 -9.01
C THR A 106 -2.90 6.86 -9.50
N ASN A 107 -3.81 7.70 -9.99
CA ASN A 107 -4.98 7.26 -10.76
C ASN A 107 -4.72 7.28 -12.28
N PHE A 108 -3.47 7.50 -12.70
CA PHE A 108 -3.08 7.68 -14.10
C PHE A 108 -2.88 6.36 -14.84
N PHE A 109 -2.09 5.45 -14.26
CA PHE A 109 -1.80 4.15 -14.89
C PHE A 109 -2.86 3.10 -14.53
N SER A 110 -3.21 2.25 -15.49
CA SER A 110 -3.81 0.94 -15.22
C SER A 110 -2.85 0.03 -14.43
N GLU A 111 -3.33 -1.14 -13.98
CA GLU A 111 -2.45 -2.10 -13.31
C GLU A 111 -1.35 -2.58 -14.26
N GLU A 112 -1.74 -2.94 -15.48
CA GLU A 112 -0.90 -3.53 -16.52
C GLU A 112 0.19 -2.57 -16.98
N GLU A 113 -0.17 -1.30 -17.23
CA GLU A 113 0.79 -0.26 -17.61
C GLU A 113 1.80 0.02 -16.51
N PHE A 114 1.41 -0.15 -15.24
CA PHE A 114 2.28 0.17 -14.11
C PHE A 114 3.24 -0.97 -13.73
N ILE A 115 2.95 -2.22 -14.08
CA ILE A 115 3.83 -3.38 -13.80
C ILE A 115 5.30 -3.15 -14.20
N PRO A 116 5.64 -2.72 -15.43
CA PRO A 116 7.05 -2.46 -15.79
C PRO A 116 7.68 -1.34 -14.94
N VAL A 117 6.95 -0.27 -14.65
CA VAL A 117 7.43 0.85 -13.81
C VAL A 117 7.71 0.37 -12.39
N GLY A 118 6.78 -0.40 -11.80
CA GLY A 118 6.94 -0.98 -10.48
C GLY A 118 8.18 -1.89 -10.36
N ARG A 119 8.46 -2.69 -11.40
CA ARG A 119 9.69 -3.51 -11.43
C ARG A 119 10.96 -2.66 -11.35
N ALA A 120 11.05 -1.60 -12.16
CA ALA A 120 12.19 -0.67 -12.16
C ALA A 120 12.34 0.08 -10.82
N ILE A 121 11.22 0.47 -10.19
CA ILE A 121 11.25 1.03 -8.83
C ILE A 121 11.86 0.02 -7.86
N GLY A 122 11.46 -1.25 -7.93
CA GLY A 122 11.98 -2.30 -7.05
C GLY A 122 13.49 -2.50 -7.19
N GLU A 123 14.00 -2.49 -8.43
CA GLU A 123 15.44 -2.57 -8.71
C GLU A 123 16.18 -1.38 -8.07
N SER A 124 15.69 -0.16 -8.30
CA SER A 124 16.28 1.05 -7.74
C SER A 124 16.30 1.05 -6.20
N LEU A 125 15.21 0.62 -5.56
CA LEU A 125 15.12 0.52 -4.11
C LEU A 125 16.09 -0.53 -3.54
N ARG A 126 16.25 -1.68 -4.21
CA ARG A 126 17.24 -2.70 -3.80
C ARG A 126 18.67 -2.19 -3.90
N GLU A 127 18.99 -1.42 -4.95
CA GLU A 127 20.31 -0.79 -5.07
C GLU A 127 20.59 0.24 -3.99
N ILE A 128 19.58 1.02 -3.56
CA ILE A 128 19.72 1.91 -2.40
C ILE A 128 20.03 1.10 -1.15
N MET A 129 19.26 0.03 -0.89
CA MET A 129 19.47 -0.79 0.31
C MET A 129 20.87 -1.41 0.33
N LYS A 130 21.36 -1.98 -0.78
CA LYS A 130 22.72 -2.55 -0.85
C LYS A 130 23.84 -1.54 -0.56
N LYS A 131 23.61 -0.26 -0.86
CA LYS A 131 24.62 0.80 -0.71
C LYS A 131 24.60 1.44 0.69
N GLU A 132 23.46 1.42 1.38
CA GLU A 132 23.22 2.24 2.56
C GLU A 132 22.72 1.47 3.79
N LEU A 133 22.47 0.17 3.69
CA LEU A 133 21.99 -0.70 4.79
C LEU A 133 22.77 -2.01 4.86
#